data_AF-A0A3N9UWH3-F1
#
_entry.id   AF-A0A3N9UWH3-F1
#
_cell.length_a   1.000
_cell.length_b   1.000
_cell.length_c   1.000
_cell.angle_alpha   90.00
_cell.angle_beta   90.00
_cell.angle_gamma   90.00
#
_symmetry.space_group_name_H-M   'P 1'
#
loop_
_entity.id
_entity.type
_entity.pdbx_description
1 polymer ?
#
loop_
_entity_poly.entity_id
_entity_poly.type
_entity_poly.pdbx_seq_one_letter_code
_entity_poly.pdbx_strand_id
1 'polypeptide(L)'
;ATRRFARYAGLPARHLPNGAIVPAAARHLADGKILGWMQGRAEFGPRALGNRSILADPRAPGMMDKVNRTVKFRERFRPYAPSILHEHGPDYFEDYQTSPYMDRTLNFKPGIRDRVPAVVHVDGTGRLQSVRSEWNPRFHALLDSFHQQTGVPILLNTSFNVMGKPIVHSVEDAFGVFLGSGLDGLVIGDWLFTKPETAP
;
A
#
# COMPACT_ATOMS: atom_id res chain seq x y z
N ALA A 1 20.36 11.61 6.63
CA ALA A 1 19.71 10.29 6.61
C ALA A 1 20.38 9.31 7.61
N THR A 2 21.70 9.13 7.54
CA THR A 2 22.46 8.10 8.28
C THR A 2 22.25 8.10 9.79
N ARG A 3 22.19 9.26 10.46
CA ARG A 3 21.94 9.34 11.91
C ARG A 3 20.56 8.82 12.35
N ARG A 4 19.52 8.96 11.51
CA ARG A 4 18.16 8.49 11.84
C ARG A 4 18.05 6.97 11.79
N PHE A 5 18.79 6.34 10.88
CA PHE A 5 18.75 4.88 10.71
C PHE A 5 19.76 4.14 11.59
N ALA A 6 20.78 4.83 12.13
CA ALA A 6 21.79 4.21 12.99
C ALA A 6 21.21 3.45 14.19
N ARG A 7 20.09 3.93 14.76
CA ARG A 7 19.36 3.24 15.84
C ARG A 7 18.79 1.87 15.43
N TYR A 8 18.64 1.64 14.12
CA TYR A 8 18.03 0.45 13.54
C TYR A 8 19.03 -0.40 12.75
N ALA A 9 20.33 -0.21 12.98
CA ALA A 9 21.41 -0.88 12.24
C ALA A 9 21.39 -2.43 12.31
N GLY A 10 20.64 -3.01 13.24
CA GLY A 10 20.46 -4.47 13.36
C GLY A 10 19.38 -5.07 12.44
N LEU A 11 18.64 -4.25 11.69
CA LEU A 11 17.64 -4.74 10.74
C LEU A 11 18.28 -4.99 9.38
N PRO A 12 17.92 -6.09 8.68
CA PRO A 12 18.24 -6.23 7.27
C PRO A 12 17.74 -5.02 6.48
N ALA A 13 18.67 -4.32 5.82
CA ALA A 13 18.40 -3.09 5.09
C ALA A 13 19.14 -3.07 3.76
N ARG A 14 18.45 -2.62 2.70
CA ARG A 14 19.01 -2.46 1.36
C ARG A 14 18.74 -1.05 0.86
N HIS A 15 19.79 -0.37 0.39
CA HIS A 15 19.66 0.88 -0.34
C HIS A 15 19.53 0.58 -1.84
N LEU A 16 18.45 1.07 -2.45
CA LEU A 16 18.06 0.79 -3.84
C LEU A 16 17.79 2.12 -4.59
N PRO A 17 18.83 2.91 -4.89
CA PRO A 17 18.70 4.22 -5.51
C PRO A 17 18.32 4.13 -7.00
N ASN A 18 18.21 5.29 -7.65
CA ASN A 18 17.98 5.42 -9.11
C ASN A 18 16.72 4.68 -9.59
N GLY A 19 15.67 4.69 -8.77
CA GLY A 19 14.39 4.03 -9.07
C GLY A 19 14.35 2.53 -8.80
N ALA A 20 15.46 1.88 -8.44
CA ALA A 20 15.51 0.42 -8.21
C ALA A 20 14.61 -0.06 -7.06
N ILE A 21 14.26 0.82 -6.13
CA ILE A 21 13.31 0.53 -5.05
C ILE A 21 11.89 0.22 -5.54
N VAL A 22 11.45 0.80 -6.66
CA VAL A 22 10.11 0.60 -7.21
C VAL A 22 9.87 -0.86 -7.62
N PRO A 23 10.67 -1.47 -8.52
CA PRO A 23 10.48 -2.86 -8.90
C PRO A 23 10.69 -3.83 -7.73
N ALA A 24 11.61 -3.51 -6.81
CA ALA A 24 11.82 -4.32 -5.61
C ALA A 24 10.59 -4.31 -4.68
N ALA A 25 10.01 -3.14 -4.40
CA ALA A 25 8.81 -3.02 -3.59
C ALA A 25 7.60 -3.68 -4.26
N ALA A 26 7.43 -3.47 -5.58
CA ALA A 26 6.39 -4.15 -6.36
C ALA A 26 6.54 -5.68 -6.29
N ARG A 27 7.77 -6.20 -6.34
CA ARG A 27 8.02 -7.64 -6.20
C ARG A 27 7.62 -8.17 -4.83
N HIS A 28 8.02 -7.48 -3.76
CA HIS A 28 7.61 -7.85 -2.41
C HIS A 28 6.09 -7.86 -2.25
N LEU A 29 5.40 -6.85 -2.78
CA LEU A 29 3.93 -6.82 -2.79
C LEU A 29 3.35 -8.01 -3.57
N ALA A 30 3.85 -8.28 -4.78
CA ALA A 30 3.42 -9.40 -5.61
C ALA A 30 3.65 -10.78 -4.95
N ASP A 31 4.66 -10.89 -4.07
CA ASP A 31 4.94 -12.06 -3.24
C ASP A 31 4.05 -12.13 -1.97
N GLY A 32 3.03 -11.28 -1.85
CA GLY A 32 2.07 -11.28 -0.74
C GLY A 32 2.58 -10.65 0.56
N LYS A 33 3.67 -9.88 0.49
CA LYS A 33 4.22 -9.14 1.63
C LYS A 33 3.44 -7.83 1.83
N ILE A 34 3.25 -7.43 3.09
CA ILE A 34 2.61 -6.17 3.46
C ILE A 34 3.70 -5.14 3.75
N LEU A 35 3.71 -4.03 3.02
CA LEU A 35 4.74 -3.01 3.12
C LEU A 35 4.22 -1.73 3.76
N GLY A 36 4.98 -1.17 4.69
CA GLY A 36 4.90 0.26 5.03
C GLY A 36 5.61 1.07 3.95
N TRP A 37 4.97 2.11 3.44
CA TRP A 37 5.46 2.93 2.34
C TRP A 37 5.46 4.42 2.76
N MET A 38 6.66 4.97 2.94
CA MET A 38 6.88 6.35 3.36
C MET A 38 7.73 7.09 2.32
N GLN A 39 7.11 8.01 1.58
CA GLN A 39 7.78 8.76 0.51
C GLN A 39 7.56 10.26 0.65
N GLY A 40 8.59 11.06 0.35
CA GLY A 40 8.48 12.52 0.23
C GLY A 40 7.63 13.21 1.32
N ARG A 41 6.84 14.19 0.87
CA ARG A 41 5.89 14.93 1.72
C ARG A 41 4.68 14.04 2.05
N ALA A 42 4.17 14.15 3.27
CA ALA A 42 2.92 13.48 3.63
C ALA A 42 1.73 14.12 2.92
N GLU A 43 0.71 13.32 2.61
CA GLU A 43 -0.61 13.82 2.23
C GLU A 43 -1.28 14.60 3.38
N PHE A 44 -2.17 15.52 3.02
CA PHE A 44 -3.02 16.24 3.97
C PHE A 44 -4.40 15.55 4.08
N GLY A 45 -4.95 15.51 5.30
CA GLY A 45 -6.25 14.92 5.57
C GLY A 45 -6.19 13.49 6.12
N PRO A 46 -7.35 12.81 6.27
CA PRO A 46 -7.46 11.56 7.00
C PRO A 46 -7.16 10.31 6.17
N ARG A 47 -6.81 10.46 4.89
CA ARG A 47 -6.56 9.35 3.96
C ARG A 47 -5.09 9.27 3.64
N ALA A 48 -4.58 8.05 3.55
CA ALA A 48 -3.30 7.83 2.90
C ALA A 48 -3.51 7.66 1.39
N LEU A 49 -2.71 8.37 0.62
CA LEU A 49 -2.81 8.60 -0.81
C LEU A 49 -1.49 8.29 -1.52
N GLY A 50 -0.67 7.40 -0.93
CA GLY A 50 0.53 6.87 -1.55
C GLY A 50 1.84 7.44 -1.02
N ASN A 51 1.83 8.31 -0.01
CA ASN A 51 3.06 8.78 0.65
C ASN A 51 3.20 8.31 2.09
N ARG A 52 2.10 8.02 2.80
CA ARG A 52 2.11 7.44 4.14
C ARG A 52 1.13 6.26 4.17
N SER A 53 1.44 5.24 3.39
CA SER A 53 0.55 4.12 3.13
C SER A 53 1.07 2.80 3.71
N ILE A 54 0.14 1.94 4.13
CA ILE A 54 0.37 0.49 4.19
C ILE A 54 -0.21 -0.08 2.90
N LEU A 55 0.60 -0.85 2.20
CA LEU A 55 0.30 -1.39 0.88
C LEU A 55 0.29 -2.92 0.93
N ALA A 56 -0.62 -3.53 0.17
CA ALA A 56 -0.71 -4.98 0.01
C ALA A 56 -1.27 -5.36 -1.36
N ASP A 57 -1.02 -6.62 -1.73
CA ASP A 57 -1.57 -7.23 -2.95
C ASP A 57 -3.07 -7.50 -2.81
N PRO A 58 -3.92 -6.96 -3.70
CA PRO A 58 -5.36 -7.13 -3.60
C PRO A 58 -5.89 -8.49 -4.08
N ARG A 59 -5.06 -9.30 -4.76
CA ARG A 59 -5.48 -10.52 -5.48
C ARG A 59 -5.83 -11.68 -4.55
N ALA A 60 -5.18 -11.75 -3.38
CA ALA A 60 -5.39 -12.85 -2.44
C ALA A 60 -6.64 -12.61 -1.56
N PRO A 61 -7.64 -13.51 -1.55
CA PRO A 61 -8.86 -13.33 -0.74
C PRO A 61 -8.60 -13.13 0.76
N GLY A 62 -7.56 -13.78 1.30
CA GLY A 62 -7.18 -13.66 2.71
C GLY A 62 -6.37 -12.41 3.07
N MET A 63 -6.02 -11.54 2.11
CA MET A 63 -5.14 -10.40 2.38
C MET A 63 -5.80 -9.38 3.31
N MET A 64 -7.10 -9.08 3.12
CA MET A 64 -7.83 -8.17 4.00
C MET A 64 -7.76 -8.64 5.46
N ASP A 65 -7.97 -9.94 5.68
CA ASP A 65 -7.92 -10.54 7.01
C ASP A 65 -6.52 -10.53 7.60
N LYS A 66 -5.50 -10.81 6.78
CA LYS A 66 -4.10 -10.72 7.17
C LYS A 66 -3.78 -9.31 7.65
N VAL A 67 -4.09 -8.28 6.86
CA VAL A 67 -3.83 -6.87 7.23
C VAL A 67 -4.62 -6.48 8.49
N ASN A 68 -5.89 -6.88 8.60
CA ASN A 68 -6.71 -6.61 9.78
C ASN A 68 -6.14 -7.26 11.04
N ARG A 69 -5.71 -8.53 10.98
CA ARG A 69 -5.23 -9.28 12.14
C ARG A 69 -3.81 -8.90 12.55
N THR A 70 -2.92 -8.68 11.59
CA THR A 70 -1.49 -8.53 11.89
C THR A 70 -1.05 -7.08 11.97
N VAL A 71 -1.74 -6.15 11.29
CA VAL A 71 -1.31 -4.74 11.23
C VAL A 71 -2.31 -3.79 11.87
N LYS A 72 -3.59 -3.90 11.50
CA LYS A 72 -4.60 -2.90 11.92
C LYS A 72 -5.27 -3.21 13.24
N PHE A 73 -5.34 -4.49 13.63
CA PHE A 73 -6.04 -4.95 14.82
C PHE A 73 -7.49 -4.44 14.89
N ARG A 74 -8.19 -4.47 13.74
CA ARG A 74 -9.56 -3.94 13.58
C ARG A 74 -10.51 -4.99 13.01
N GLU A 75 -11.80 -4.68 13.04
CA GLU A 75 -12.86 -5.61 12.66
C GLU A 75 -12.81 -6.00 11.17
N ARG A 76 -13.18 -7.25 10.88
CA ARG A 76 -13.06 -7.87 9.54
C ARG A 76 -13.86 -7.15 8.45
N PHE A 77 -14.97 -6.51 8.81
CA PHE A 77 -15.89 -5.90 7.85
C PHE A 77 -15.45 -4.51 7.36
N ARG A 78 -14.43 -3.88 7.96
CA ARG A 78 -13.99 -2.56 7.51
C ARG A 78 -13.25 -2.68 6.18
N PRO A 79 -13.79 -2.10 5.09
CA PRO A 79 -13.18 -2.25 3.79
C PRO A 79 -11.84 -1.51 3.69
N TYR A 80 -11.06 -1.90 2.68
CA TYR A 80 -9.87 -1.20 2.22
C TYR A 80 -10.10 -0.54 0.86
N ALA A 81 -9.27 0.46 0.55
CA ALA A 81 -9.41 1.23 -0.68
C ALA A 81 -8.50 0.67 -1.78
N PRO A 82 -9.00 0.51 -3.01
CA PRO A 82 -8.16 0.28 -4.18
C PRO A 82 -7.46 1.57 -4.60
N SER A 83 -6.14 1.56 -4.75
CA SER A 83 -5.42 2.58 -5.53
C SER A 83 -5.14 2.02 -6.91
N ILE A 84 -5.59 2.71 -7.96
CA ILE A 84 -5.56 2.22 -9.34
C ILE A 84 -4.84 3.21 -10.26
N LEU A 85 -4.09 2.68 -11.24
CA LEU A 85 -3.62 3.46 -12.38
C LEU A 85 -4.82 4.04 -13.13
N HIS A 86 -4.86 5.36 -13.25
CA HIS A 86 -6.02 6.07 -13.76
C HIS A 86 -6.46 5.58 -15.15
N GLU A 87 -5.50 5.31 -16.03
CA GLU A 87 -5.70 4.83 -17.40
C GLU A 87 -6.40 3.47 -17.46
N HIS A 88 -6.31 2.64 -16.42
CA HIS A 88 -7.01 1.36 -16.31
C HIS A 88 -8.34 1.46 -15.55
N GLY A 89 -8.66 2.62 -15.01
CA GLY A 89 -9.90 2.90 -14.29
C GLY A 89 -11.17 2.43 -15.01
N PRO A 90 -11.38 2.84 -16.27
CA PRO A 90 -12.54 2.44 -17.06
C PRO A 90 -12.68 0.92 -17.26
N ASP A 91 -11.61 0.14 -17.16
CA ASP A 91 -11.66 -1.31 -17.34
C ASP A 91 -12.08 -2.06 -16.07
N TYR A 92 -11.95 -1.40 -14.91
CA TYR A 92 -12.21 -2.00 -13.59
C TYR A 92 -13.52 -1.55 -12.96
N PHE A 93 -13.98 -0.32 -13.24
CA PHE A 93 -15.14 0.27 -12.61
C PHE A 93 -16.23 0.67 -13.62
N GLU A 94 -17.48 0.53 -13.22
CA GLU A 94 -18.64 1.06 -13.93
C GLU A 94 -18.66 2.60 -13.83
N ASP A 95 -19.04 3.27 -14.92
CA ASP A 95 -19.14 4.74 -14.99
C ASP A 95 -17.95 5.47 -14.35
N TYR A 96 -16.75 5.04 -14.73
CA TYR A 96 -15.51 5.43 -14.04
C TYR A 96 -15.39 6.95 -13.90
N GLN A 97 -15.19 7.37 -12.65
CA GLN A 97 -14.94 8.75 -12.27
C GLN A 97 -13.59 8.85 -11.57
N THR A 98 -12.87 9.90 -11.93
CA THR A 98 -11.58 10.20 -11.32
C THR A 98 -11.76 10.57 -9.84
N SER A 99 -11.06 9.90 -8.94
CA SER A 99 -11.11 10.14 -7.48
C SER A 99 -9.69 10.17 -6.91
N PRO A 100 -8.96 11.29 -6.99
CA PRO A 100 -7.58 11.36 -6.49
C PRO A 100 -7.47 11.27 -4.96
N TYR A 101 -8.57 11.50 -4.24
CA TYR A 101 -8.58 11.67 -2.78
C TYR A 101 -9.32 10.56 -2.01
N MET A 102 -9.66 9.43 -2.67
CA MET A 102 -10.49 8.39 -2.05
C MET A 102 -11.82 8.92 -1.52
N ASP A 103 -12.46 9.80 -2.28
CA ASP A 103 -13.72 10.48 -1.95
C ASP A 103 -14.94 9.86 -2.64
N ARG A 104 -14.73 8.98 -3.62
CA ARG A 104 -15.81 8.31 -4.38
C ARG A 104 -15.81 6.80 -4.18
N THR A 105 -17.00 6.24 -4.11
CA THR A 105 -17.23 4.79 -4.13
C THR A 105 -17.85 4.45 -5.48
N LEU A 106 -17.25 3.51 -6.21
CA LEU A 106 -17.74 3.06 -7.51
C LEU A 106 -17.97 1.55 -7.51
N ASN A 107 -18.85 1.08 -8.38
CA ASN A 107 -19.06 -0.35 -8.59
C ASN A 107 -17.92 -0.93 -9.42
N PHE A 108 -17.42 -2.09 -9.01
CA PHE A 108 -16.54 -2.89 -9.88
C PHE A 108 -17.35 -3.51 -11.01
N LYS A 109 -16.80 -3.49 -12.22
CA LYS A 109 -17.39 -4.18 -13.38
C LYS A 109 -17.56 -5.69 -13.13
N PRO A 110 -18.50 -6.35 -13.83
CA PRO A 110 -18.65 -7.80 -13.78
C PRO A 110 -17.32 -8.54 -14.04
N GLY A 111 -17.03 -9.58 -13.25
CA GLY A 111 -15.81 -10.40 -13.38
C GLY A 111 -14.53 -9.78 -12.79
N ILE A 112 -14.52 -8.51 -12.37
CA ILE A 112 -13.35 -7.87 -11.76
C ILE A 112 -13.19 -8.22 -10.28
N ARG A 113 -14.30 -8.47 -9.58
CA ARG A 113 -14.33 -8.67 -8.11
C ARG A 113 -13.41 -9.80 -7.66
N ASP A 114 -13.42 -10.92 -8.39
CA ASP A 114 -12.60 -12.10 -8.08
C ASP A 114 -11.11 -11.88 -8.38
N ARG A 115 -10.76 -10.88 -9.19
CA ARG A 115 -9.36 -10.52 -9.49
C ARG A 115 -8.73 -9.70 -8.37
N VAL A 116 -9.52 -8.96 -7.61
CA VAL A 116 -9.05 -8.02 -6.56
C VAL A 116 -9.88 -8.10 -5.27
N PRO A 117 -10.15 -9.30 -4.72
CA PRO A 117 -11.11 -9.48 -3.64
C PRO A 117 -10.80 -8.67 -2.37
N ALA A 118 -9.53 -8.37 -2.07
CA ALA A 118 -9.16 -7.70 -0.82
C ALA A 118 -9.51 -6.19 -0.76
N VAL A 119 -9.98 -5.60 -1.87
CA VAL A 119 -10.39 -4.19 -1.98
C VAL A 119 -11.83 -4.02 -2.44
N VAL A 120 -12.58 -5.13 -2.52
CA VAL A 120 -14.00 -5.15 -2.88
C VAL A 120 -14.83 -5.17 -1.60
N HIS A 121 -15.76 -4.23 -1.49
CA HIS A 121 -16.74 -4.18 -0.42
C HIS A 121 -17.79 -5.29 -0.58
N VAL A 122 -18.54 -5.58 0.48
CA VAL A 122 -19.58 -6.63 0.48
C VAL A 122 -20.69 -6.40 -0.56
N ASP A 123 -20.94 -5.14 -0.94
CA ASP A 123 -21.90 -4.73 -1.96
C ASP A 123 -21.32 -4.73 -3.39
N GLY A 124 -20.04 -5.08 -3.56
CA GLY A 124 -19.35 -5.08 -4.85
C GLY A 124 -18.76 -3.73 -5.24
N THR A 125 -18.76 -2.74 -4.34
CA THR A 125 -18.14 -1.44 -4.56
C THR A 125 -16.69 -1.38 -4.10
N GLY A 126 -15.98 -0.32 -4.47
CA GLY A 126 -14.68 0.04 -3.90
C GLY A 126 -14.52 1.55 -3.80
N ARG A 127 -14.01 2.04 -2.67
CA ARG A 127 -13.69 3.48 -2.52
C ARG A 127 -12.31 3.79 -3.08
N LEU A 128 -12.24 4.07 -4.38
CA LEU A 128 -10.99 4.10 -5.13
C LEU A 128 -10.17 5.38 -4.95
N GLN A 129 -8.85 5.23 -5.11
CA GLN A 129 -7.92 6.30 -5.42
C GLN A 129 -7.47 6.16 -6.89
N SER A 130 -7.78 7.13 -7.73
CA SER A 130 -7.15 7.28 -9.06
C SER A 130 -5.74 7.84 -8.90
N VAL A 131 -4.75 7.19 -9.51
CA VAL A 131 -3.36 7.62 -9.47
C VAL A 131 -2.90 7.95 -10.89
N ARG A 132 -2.31 9.14 -11.05
CA ARG A 132 -1.68 9.58 -12.29
C ARG A 132 -0.22 9.96 -12.04
N SER A 133 0.61 9.83 -13.07
CA SER A 133 2.04 10.11 -12.98
C SER A 133 2.34 11.57 -12.61
N GLU A 134 1.48 12.51 -13.03
CA GLU A 134 1.62 13.94 -12.79
C GLU A 134 1.34 14.32 -11.32
N TRP A 135 0.57 13.51 -10.60
CA TRP A 135 0.20 13.79 -9.20
C TRP A 135 1.14 13.13 -8.20
N ASN A 136 1.50 11.87 -8.45
CA ASN A 136 2.41 11.14 -7.59
C ASN A 136 3.24 10.17 -8.45
N PRO A 137 4.32 10.65 -9.10
CA PRO A 137 5.07 9.86 -10.08
C PRO A 137 5.67 8.59 -9.47
N ARG A 138 6.08 8.64 -8.21
CA ARG A 138 6.71 7.51 -7.53
C ARG A 138 5.70 6.43 -7.14
N PHE A 139 4.52 6.83 -6.66
CA PHE A 139 3.45 5.88 -6.35
C PHE A 139 2.82 5.31 -7.63
N HIS A 140 2.70 6.12 -8.68
CA HIS A 140 2.32 5.67 -10.01
C HIS A 140 3.31 4.61 -10.54
N ALA A 141 4.62 4.87 -10.49
CA ALA A 141 5.63 3.90 -10.93
C ALA A 141 5.58 2.60 -10.12
N LEU A 142 5.24 2.65 -8.82
CA LEU A 142 5.02 1.45 -8.00
C LEU A 142 3.81 0.63 -8.49
N LEU A 143 2.68 1.30 -8.75
CA LEU A 143 1.48 0.65 -9.28
C LEU A 143 1.74 0.06 -10.67
N ASP A 144 2.42 0.78 -11.56
CA ASP A 144 2.79 0.31 -12.89
C ASP A 144 3.76 -0.88 -12.84
N SER A 145 4.79 -0.82 -12.00
CA SER A 145 5.69 -1.97 -11.83
C SER A 145 4.97 -3.19 -11.24
N PHE A 146 4.03 -2.99 -10.31
CA PHE A 146 3.19 -4.07 -9.81
C PHE A 146 2.26 -4.61 -10.90
N HIS A 147 1.68 -3.74 -11.73
CA HIS A 147 0.85 -4.11 -12.86
C HIS A 147 1.62 -4.99 -13.85
N GLN A 148 2.81 -4.57 -14.27
CA GLN A 148 3.67 -5.34 -15.18
C GLN A 148 4.01 -6.73 -14.63
N GLN A 149 4.15 -6.87 -13.31
CA GLN A 149 4.48 -8.15 -12.67
C GLN A 149 3.27 -9.07 -12.45
N THR A 150 2.05 -8.52 -12.41
CA THR A 150 0.87 -9.25 -11.91
C THR A 150 -0.33 -9.25 -12.85
N GLY A 151 -0.34 -8.38 -13.86
CA GLY A 151 -1.51 -8.09 -14.68
C GLY A 151 -2.64 -7.37 -13.94
N VAL A 152 -2.38 -6.82 -12.74
CA VAL A 152 -3.36 -6.08 -11.92
C VAL A 152 -2.86 -4.67 -11.62
N PRO A 153 -3.55 -3.60 -12.08
CA PRO A 153 -3.14 -2.21 -11.91
C PRO A 153 -3.66 -1.59 -10.59
N ILE A 154 -3.93 -2.43 -9.58
CA ILE A 154 -4.49 -2.04 -8.29
C ILE A 154 -3.59 -2.50 -7.15
N LEU A 155 -3.41 -1.63 -6.16
CA LEU A 155 -2.92 -2.02 -4.83
C LEU A 155 -3.98 -1.74 -3.77
N LEU A 156 -4.02 -2.59 -2.74
CA LEU A 156 -4.69 -2.26 -1.49
C LEU A 156 -3.91 -1.14 -0.81
N ASN A 157 -4.58 -0.03 -0.52
CA ASN A 157 -3.98 1.11 0.17
C ASN A 157 -4.76 1.45 1.45
N THR A 158 -4.04 1.61 2.55
CA THR A 158 -4.61 2.07 3.82
C THR A 158 -3.65 3.00 4.56
N SER A 159 -4.16 3.75 5.53
CA SER A 159 -3.37 4.69 6.34
C SER A 159 -2.14 4.03 6.94
N PHE A 160 -0.97 4.64 6.92
CA PHE A 160 0.18 4.08 7.63
C PHE A 160 0.09 4.42 9.11
N ASN A 161 -0.63 3.57 9.85
CA ASN A 161 -0.84 3.60 11.29
C ASN A 161 -1.38 2.26 11.80
N VAL A 162 -1.44 2.11 13.12
CA VAL A 162 -2.22 1.07 13.81
C VAL A 162 -3.48 1.69 14.41
N MET A 163 -4.43 0.86 14.88
CA MET A 163 -5.65 1.35 15.52
C MET A 163 -5.34 2.29 16.70
N GLY A 164 -6.08 3.39 16.78
CA GLY A 164 -5.93 4.40 17.84
C GLY A 164 -4.72 5.35 17.67
N LYS A 165 -3.94 5.24 16.59
CA LYS A 165 -2.80 6.13 16.31
C LYS A 165 -3.01 6.95 15.02
N PRO A 166 -2.50 8.20 14.97
CA PRO A 166 -2.52 9.00 13.75
C PRO A 166 -1.61 8.40 12.66
N ILE A 167 -1.73 8.90 11.43
CA ILE A 167 -0.83 8.56 10.32
C ILE A 167 0.61 8.94 10.71
N VAL A 168 1.58 8.10 10.37
CA VAL A 168 2.99 8.37 10.68
C VAL A 168 3.51 9.60 9.93
N HIS A 169 4.29 10.44 10.61
CA HIS A 169 4.93 11.62 10.00
C HIS A 169 6.46 11.62 10.14
N SER A 170 7.00 10.99 11.20
CA SER A 170 8.44 10.83 11.40
C SER A 170 8.94 9.46 10.98
N VAL A 171 10.27 9.33 10.83
CA VAL A 171 10.91 8.04 10.54
C VAL A 171 10.73 7.11 11.73
N GLU A 172 10.84 7.67 12.92
CA GLU A 172 10.69 7.00 14.20
C GLU A 172 9.28 6.41 14.36
N ASP A 173 8.23 7.14 13.96
CA ASP A 173 6.86 6.63 13.94
C ASP A 173 6.72 5.44 12.97
N ALA A 174 7.28 5.58 11.75
CA ALA A 174 7.23 4.54 10.74
C ALA A 174 7.92 3.25 11.20
N PHE A 175 9.07 3.36 11.86
CA PHE A 175 9.74 2.23 12.51
C PHE A 175 8.96 1.67 13.69
N GLY A 176 8.33 2.53 14.51
CA GLY A 176 7.48 2.10 15.62
C GLY A 176 6.33 1.22 15.13
N VAL A 177 5.64 1.64 14.07
CA VAL A 177 4.58 0.83 13.44
C VAL A 177 5.18 -0.42 12.79
N PHE A 178 6.27 -0.31 12.04
CA PHE A 178 6.90 -1.45 11.37
C PHE A 178 7.31 -2.56 12.34
N LEU A 179 8.01 -2.21 13.42
CA LEU A 179 8.50 -3.17 14.42
C LEU A 179 7.38 -3.70 15.32
N GLY A 180 6.37 -2.88 15.63
CA GLY A 180 5.27 -3.24 16.52
C GLY A 180 4.04 -3.87 15.84
N SER A 181 4.07 -4.10 14.52
CA SER A 181 2.97 -4.69 13.76
C SER A 181 3.46 -5.83 12.89
N GLY A 182 2.57 -6.52 12.18
CA GLY A 182 2.88 -7.59 11.24
C GLY A 182 3.25 -7.13 9.82
N LEU A 183 3.79 -5.92 9.67
CA LEU A 183 4.40 -5.49 8.41
C LEU A 183 5.62 -6.37 8.08
N ASP A 184 5.70 -6.81 6.84
CA ASP A 184 6.79 -7.65 6.32
C ASP A 184 8.02 -6.80 5.93
N GLY A 185 7.79 -5.57 5.50
CA GLY A 185 8.84 -4.62 5.14
C GLY A 185 8.43 -3.16 5.31
N LEU A 186 9.43 -2.28 5.34
CA LEU A 186 9.28 -0.84 5.43
C LEU A 186 10.15 -0.18 4.36
N VAL A 187 9.53 0.63 3.51
CA VAL A 187 10.20 1.44 2.52
C VAL A 187 10.18 2.90 2.95
N ILE A 188 11.36 3.52 3.07
CA ILE A 188 11.52 4.96 3.33
C ILE A 188 12.47 5.54 2.28
N GLY A 189 11.95 6.35 1.36
CA GLY A 189 12.75 6.79 0.23
C GLY A 189 13.23 5.57 -0.57
N ASP A 190 14.54 5.50 -0.81
CA ASP A 190 15.22 4.42 -1.55
C ASP A 190 15.70 3.28 -0.64
N TRP A 191 15.32 3.26 0.64
CA TRP A 191 15.70 2.20 1.56
C TRP A 191 14.56 1.21 1.77
N LEU A 192 14.86 -0.07 1.66
CA LEU A 192 13.99 -1.18 2.03
C LEU A 192 14.55 -1.85 3.29
N PHE A 193 13.75 -1.88 4.34
CA PHE A 193 14.01 -2.61 5.57
C PHE A 193 13.08 -3.82 5.64
N THR A 194 13.61 -4.98 6.02
CA THR A 194 12.81 -6.18 6.29
C THR A 194 13.05 -6.65 7.72
N LYS A 195 12.13 -7.44 8.25
CA LYS A 195 12.38 -8.12 9.52
C LYS A 195 13.32 -9.30 9.28
N PRO A 196 14.16 -9.65 10.27
CA PRO A 196 14.82 -10.95 10.26
C PRO A 196 13.74 -12.03 10.13
N GLU A 197 14.03 -13.10 9.39
CA GLU A 197 13.18 -14.28 9.46
C GLU A 197 13.16 -14.75 10.92
N THR A 198 11.98 -14.73 11.54
CA THR A 198 11.80 -15.44 12.81
C THR A 198 12.00 -16.91 12.49
N ALA A 199 13.05 -17.51 13.04
CA ALA A 199 13.21 -18.96 13.02
C ALA A 199 11.90 -19.59 13.53
N PRO A 200 11.42 -20.67 12.88
CA PRO A 200 10.13 -21.29 13.18
C PRO A 200 9.98 -21.71 14.64
#